data_AF-A0A920LS09-F1
#
_entry.id   AF-A0A920LS09-F1
#
_cell.length_a   1.000
_cell.length_b   1.000
_cell.length_c   1.000
_cell.angle_alpha   90.00
_cell.angle_beta   90.00
_cell.angle_gamma   90.00
#
_symmetry.space_group_name_H-M   'P 1'
#
loop_
_entity.id
_entity.type
_entity.pdbx_description
1 polymer ?
#
loop_
_entity_poly.entity_id
_entity_poly.type
_entity_poly.pdbx_seq_one_letter_code
_entity_poly.pdbx_strand_id
1 'polypeptide(L)' 'MSALLTTTMPYMKVVIDTMVEKGIRDDYIVLVGGAPLNEAFSQSIGADAYCRDAAVAVDTAKIFMSKKMNVAKVS' A
#
# COMPACT_ATOMS: atom_id res chain seq x y z
N MET A 1 2.16 0.49 5.17
CA MET A 1 3.55 0.59 5.69
C MET A 1 3.96 2.05 5.76
N SER A 2 4.91 2.40 6.62
CA SER A 2 5.43 3.77 6.70
C SER A 2 6.95 3.80 6.85
N ALA A 3 7.62 4.85 6.37
CA ALA A 3 9.04 5.09 6.62
C ALA A 3 9.31 6.54 7.00
N LEU A 4 10.20 6.73 7.97
CA LEU A 4 10.73 8.05 8.31
C LEU A 4 12.09 8.31 7.67
N LEU A 5 12.90 7.25 7.51
CA LEU A 5 14.27 7.32 7.00
C LEU A 5 14.36 6.75 5.59
N THR A 6 15.18 7.35 4.73
CA THR A 6 15.44 6.87 3.37
C THR A 6 16.03 5.46 3.35
N THR A 7 16.78 5.08 4.39
CA THR A 7 17.34 3.72 4.55
C THR A 7 16.27 2.64 4.74
N THR A 8 15.10 3.01 5.26
CA THR A 8 13.98 2.08 5.49
C THR A 8 13.02 1.98 4.30
N MET A 9 13.09 2.91 3.34
CA MET A 9 12.20 2.90 2.17
C MET A 9 12.34 1.63 1.32
N PRO A 10 13.54 1.18 0.92
CA PRO A 10 13.67 0.04 -0.01
C PRO A 10 13.13 -1.27 0.56
N TYR A 11 13.10 -1.41 1.90
CA TYR A 11 12.60 -2.62 2.55
C TYR A 11 11.10 -2.85 2.29
N MET A 12 10.34 -1.81 1.97
CA MET A 12 8.92 -1.98 1.59
C MET A 12 8.75 -2.85 0.33
N LYS A 13 9.69 -2.79 -0.61
CA LYS A 13 9.67 -3.66 -1.80
C LYS A 13 9.88 -5.12 -1.43
N VAL A 14 10.80 -5.39 -0.49
CA VAL A 14 11.04 -6.74 0.01
C VAL A 14 9.77 -7.33 0.61
N VAL A 15 9.03 -6.55 1.41
CA VAL A 15 7.75 -7.01 1.99
C VAL A 15 6.73 -7.34 0.90
N ILE A 16 6.57 -6.47 -0.10
CA ILE A 16 5.62 -6.70 -1.20
C ILE A 16 6.01 -7.92 -2.03
N ASP A 17 7.30 -8.09 -2.34
CA ASP A 17 7.80 -9.24 -3.09
C ASP A 17 7.57 -10.54 -2.31
N THR A 18 7.81 -10.55 -1.01
CA THR A 18 7.49 -11.70 -0.17
C THR A 18 5.99 -12.00 -0.13
N MET A 19 5.12 -11.00 -0.20
CA MET A 19 3.67 -11.22 -0.32
C MET A 19 3.31 -11.87 -1.66
N VAL A 20 3.97 -11.47 -2.75
CA VAL A 20 3.81 -12.07 -4.08
C VAL A 20 4.31 -13.52 -4.08
N GLU A 21 5.51 -13.78 -3.55
CA GLU A 21 6.08 -15.13 -3.42
C GLU A 21 5.19 -16.09 -2.62
N LYS A 22 4.52 -15.57 -1.59
CA LYS A 22 3.56 -16.32 -0.77
C LYS A 22 2.19 -16.47 -1.41
N GLY A 23 1.93 -15.84 -2.55
CA GLY A 23 0.64 -15.85 -3.24
C GLY A 23 -0.47 -15.10 -2.51
N ILE A 24 -0.12 -14.19 -1.59
CA ILE A 24 -1.09 -13.44 -0.76
C ILE A 24 -1.17 -11.96 -1.13
N ARG A 25 -0.44 -11.48 -2.15
CA ARG A 25 -0.38 -10.05 -2.47
C ARG A 25 -1.77 -9.46 -2.78
N ASP A 26 -2.58 -10.19 -3.54
CA ASP A 26 -3.89 -9.72 -3.99
C ASP A 26 -4.96 -9.79 -2.88
N ASP A 27 -4.66 -10.51 -1.79
CA ASP A 27 -5.54 -10.61 -0.62
C ASP A 27 -5.50 -9.37 0.27
N TYR A 28 -4.57 -8.43 0.07
CA TYR A 28 -4.39 -7.27 0.94
C TYR A 28 -4.30 -5.98 0.15
N ILE A 29 -4.83 -4.91 0.76
CA ILE A 29 -4.62 -3.54 0.29
C ILE A 29 -3.39 -2.99 1.03
N VAL A 30 -2.37 -2.58 0.28
CA VAL A 30 -1.10 -2.06 0.76
C VAL A 30 -1.03 -0.56 0.49
N LEU A 31 -1.29 0.22 1.54
CA LEU A 31 -1.08 1.68 1.53
C LEU A 31 0.32 2.00 2.08
N VAL A 32 1.04 2.93 1.46
CA VAL A 32 2.37 3.36 1.91
C VAL A 32 2.45 4.86 2.17
N GLY A 33 3.31 5.31 3.10
CA GLY A 33 3.46 6.72 3.42
C GLY A 33 4.72 7.04 4.22
N GLY A 34 4.92 8.33 4.51
CA GLY A 34 6.05 8.81 5.31
C GLY A 34 6.86 9.90 4.61
N ALA A 35 7.67 10.62 5.39
CA ALA A 35 8.34 11.85 4.96
C ALA A 35 9.16 11.75 3.67
N PRO A 36 9.92 10.66 3.41
CA PRO A 36 10.74 10.56 2.20
C PRO A 36 10.01 9.89 1.03
N LEU A 37 8.73 9.51 1.16
CA LEU A 37 7.97 8.81 0.12
C LEU A 37 7.26 9.76 -0.84
N ASN A 38 6.97 9.25 -2.03
CA ASN A 38 6.12 9.89 -3.02
C ASN A 38 5.38 8.84 -3.86
N GLU A 39 4.50 9.31 -4.74
CA GLU A 39 3.68 8.48 -5.64
C GLU A 39 4.54 7.58 -6.54
N ALA A 40 5.62 8.12 -7.12
CA ALA A 40 6.50 7.37 -8.01
C ALA A 40 7.14 6.17 -7.30
N PHE A 41 7.58 6.35 -6.06
CA PHE A 41 8.13 5.27 -5.25
C PHE A 41 7.06 4.20 -4.96
N SER A 42 5.86 4.60 -4.52
CA SER A 42 4.74 3.68 -4.26
C SER A 42 4.42 2.79 -5.46
N GLN A 43 4.32 3.39 -6.65
CA GLN A 43 4.07 2.65 -7.89
C GLN A 43 5.22 1.70 -8.23
N SER A 44 6.46 2.16 -8.08
CA SER A 44 7.65 1.35 -8.40
C SER A 44 7.76 0.08 -7.55
N ILE A 45 7.21 0.09 -6.32
CA ILE A 45 7.23 -1.06 -5.43
C ILE A 45 5.97 -1.92 -5.49
N GLY A 46 4.94 -1.51 -6.25
CA GLY A 46 3.68 -2.25 -6.36
C GLY A 46 2.73 -2.09 -5.17
N ALA A 47 2.78 -0.94 -4.48
CA ALA A 47 1.78 -0.58 -3.47
C ALA A 47 0.52 -0.01 -4.13
N ASP A 48 -0.63 -0.12 -3.46
CA ASP A 48 -1.92 0.28 -4.02
C ASP A 48 -2.16 1.80 -3.98
N ALA A 49 -1.57 2.49 -3.00
CA ALA A 49 -1.53 3.96 -2.98
C ALA A 49 -0.47 4.52 -2.04
N TYR A 50 0.03 5.71 -2.39
CA TYR A 50 0.76 6.58 -1.49
C TYR A 50 -0.20 7.49 -0.71
N CYS A 51 0.01 7.61 0.60
CA CYS A 51 -0.74 8.48 1.49
C CYS A 51 0.21 9.49 2.12
N ARG A 52 0.03 10.78 1.78
CA ARG A 52 0.88 11.89 2.26
C ARG A 52 0.78 12.15 3.77
N ASP A 53 -0.37 11.86 4.36
CA ASP A 53 -0.65 12.06 5.77
C ASP A 53 -1.75 11.10 6.26
N ALA A 54 -2.04 11.15 7.56
CA ALA A 54 -3.00 10.26 8.20
C ALA A 54 -4.44 10.49 7.70
N ALA A 55 -4.83 11.73 7.41
CA ALA A 55 -6.18 12.03 6.95
C ALA A 55 -6.42 11.40 5.56
N VAL A 56 -5.48 11.62 4.64
CA VAL A 56 -5.52 11.00 3.31
C VAL A 56 -5.49 9.47 3.39
N ALA A 57 -4.72 8.90 4.33
CA ALA A 57 -4.67 7.45 4.53
C ALA A 57 -6.03 6.87 4.93
N VAL A 58 -6.75 7.52 5.84
CA VAL A 58 -8.08 7.08 6.30
C VAL A 58 -9.09 7.11 5.15
N ASP A 59 -9.13 8.19 4.39
CA ASP A 59 -10.09 8.32 3.28
C ASP A 59 -9.78 7.33 2.15
N THR A 60 -8.49 7.15 1.84
CA THR A 60 -8.02 6.16 0.87
C THR A 60 -8.38 4.74 1.30
N ALA A 61 -8.15 4.39 2.57
CA ALA A 61 -8.51 3.09 3.11
C ALA A 61 -10.02 2.81 3.00
N LYS A 62 -10.88 3.80 3.31
CA LYS A 62 -12.33 3.66 3.14
C LYS A 62 -12.72 3.37 1.69
N ILE A 63 -12.10 4.06 0.73
CA ILE A 63 -12.34 3.85 -0.70
C ILE A 63 -11.98 2.41 -1.10
N PHE A 64 -10.77 1.94 -0.74
CA PHE A 64 -10.32 0.59 -1.11
C PHE A 64 -11.14 -0.50 -0.42
N MET A 65 -11.49 -0.34 0.85
CA MET A 65 -12.34 -1.28 1.56
C MET A 65 -13.73 -1.37 0.93
N SER A 66 -14.33 -0.23 0.57
CA SER A 66 -15.63 -0.21 -0.12
C SER A 66 -15.55 -0.94 -1.47
N LYS A 67 -14.50 -0.71 -2.25
CA LYS A 67 -14.27 -1.43 -3.52
C LYS A 67 -14.14 -2.93 -3.30
N LYS A 68 -13.32 -3.36 -2.33
CA LYS A 68 -13.08 -4.78 -2.03
C LYS A 68 -14.36 -5.49 -1.56
N MET A 69 -15.14 -4.85 -0.69
CA MET A 69 -16.44 -5.39 -0.26
C MET A 69 -17.45 -5.51 -1.40
N ASN A 70 -17.42 -4.58 -2.36
CA ASN A 70 -18.30 -4.66 -3.53
C ASN A 70 -17.90 -5.80 -4.47
N VAL A 71 -16.60 -6.02 -4.68
CA VAL A 71 -16.11 -7.19 -5.44
C VAL A 71 -16.56 -8.49 -4.78
N ALA A 72 -16.38 -8.62 -3.46
CA ALA A 72 -16.77 -9.81 -2.70
C ALA A 72 -18.29 -10.08 -2.66
N LYS A 73 -19.14 -9.09 -2.94
CA LYS A 73 -20.60 -9.26 -3.04
C LYS A 73 -21.08 -9.70 -4.43
N VAL A 74 -20.24 -9.56 -5.45
CA VAL A 74 -20.58 -9.83 -6.86
C VAL A 74 -19.93 -11.12 -7.37
N SER A 75 -18.94 -11.65 -6.63
CA SER A 75 -18.34 -12.99 -6.79
C SER A 75 -19.10 -14.06 -6.01
#